data_AF-A0A8J5KUG5-F1
#
_entry.id   AF-A0A8J5KUG5-F1
#
_cell.length_a   1.000
_cell.length_b   1.000
_cell.length_c   1.000
_cell.angle_alpha   90.00
_cell.angle_beta   90.00
_cell.angle_gamma   90.00
#
_symmetry.space_group_name_H-M   'P 1'
#
loop_
_entity.id
_entity.type
_entity.pdbx_description
1 polymer ?
#
loop_
_entity_poly.entity_id
_entity_poly.type
_entity_poly.pdbx_seq_one_letter_code
_entity_poly.pdbx_strand_id
1 'polypeptide(L)'
;MVSGQDKCKELERNELGQLIGDNSIKYASFLECMIKEFVPYTLDGWNEIGEEVKDRMWSCVQLNYKVEDWEKKVIFQKLAKLWRDRKSKLQILVREVNTGRAASQDLNLLKPEFMEQNQWDLFVKKTLSTTFQGKPVV
;
A
#
# COMPACT_ATOMS: atom_id res chain seq x y z
N MET A 1 -33.22 -16.32 10.52
CA MET A 1 -33.28 -15.84 9.13
C MET A 1 -32.27 -14.73 8.98
N VAL A 2 -31.08 -15.01 8.43
CA VAL A 2 -30.09 -13.98 8.13
C VAL A 2 -30.28 -13.67 6.66
N SER A 3 -30.98 -12.57 6.36
CA SER A 3 -31.20 -12.13 4.99
C SER A 3 -29.84 -11.84 4.34
N GLY A 4 -29.49 -12.67 3.36
CA GLY A 4 -28.29 -12.49 2.57
C GLY A 4 -28.37 -11.23 1.71
N GLN A 5 -27.32 -10.42 1.76
CA GLN A 5 -26.83 -9.59 0.66
C GLN A 5 -25.33 -9.39 0.89
N ASP A 6 -24.51 -10.34 0.46
CA ASP A 6 -23.10 -10.04 0.17
C ASP A 6 -23.09 -9.29 -1.18
N LYS A 7 -23.50 -8.01 -1.13
CA LYS A 7 -23.63 -7.18 -2.33
C LYS A 7 -22.30 -6.48 -2.58
N CYS A 8 -21.58 -7.02 -3.55
CA CYS A 8 -20.55 -6.33 -4.33
C CYS A 8 -20.98 -4.87 -4.59
N LYS A 9 -20.20 -3.90 -4.08
CA LYS A 9 -20.58 -2.48 -4.07
C LYS A 9 -20.40 -1.85 -5.44
N GLU A 10 -21.38 -1.09 -5.90
CA GLU A 10 -21.30 -0.36 -7.16
C GLU A 10 -20.43 0.90 -7.02
N LEU A 11 -19.67 1.18 -8.07
CA LEU A 11 -18.77 2.32 -8.17
C LEU A 11 -19.33 3.32 -9.19
N GLU A 12 -19.77 4.47 -8.69
CA GLU A 12 -20.28 5.56 -9.52
C GLU A 12 -19.12 6.35 -10.12
N ARG A 13 -19.31 6.82 -11.36
CA ARG A 13 -18.31 7.62 -12.09
C ARG A 13 -18.94 8.87 -12.65
N ASN A 14 -18.19 9.97 -12.63
CA ASN A 14 -18.56 11.16 -13.38
C ASN A 14 -18.22 11.01 -14.88
N GLU A 15 -18.56 12.02 -15.68
CA GLU A 15 -18.30 12.07 -17.13
C GLU A 15 -16.81 11.96 -17.49
N LEU A 16 -15.91 12.25 -16.54
CA LEU A 16 -14.46 12.14 -16.68
C LEU A 16 -13.92 10.76 -16.25
N GLY A 17 -14.80 9.82 -15.89
CA GLY A 17 -14.45 8.48 -15.42
C GLY A 17 -13.92 8.42 -13.98
N GLN A 18 -13.97 9.53 -13.24
CA GLN A 18 -13.51 9.60 -11.85
C GLN A 18 -14.58 9.01 -10.93
N LEU A 19 -14.13 8.24 -9.93
CA LEU A 19 -15.01 7.67 -8.92
C LEU A 19 -15.61 8.76 -8.04
N ILE A 20 -16.93 8.74 -7.87
CA ILE A 20 -17.69 9.67 -7.04
C ILE A 20 -18.59 8.92 -6.04
N GLY A 21 -19.17 9.64 -5.09
CA GLY A 21 -20.08 9.10 -4.08
C GLY A 21 -19.39 8.33 -2.95
N ASP A 22 -20.16 7.89 -1.95
CA ASP A 22 -19.65 7.28 -0.72
C ASP A 22 -18.85 6.00 -0.96
N ASN A 23 -19.23 5.22 -1.97
CA ASN A 23 -18.53 3.99 -2.32
C ASN A 23 -17.11 4.27 -2.84
N SER A 24 -16.84 5.44 -3.42
CA SER A 24 -15.49 5.84 -3.84
C SER A 24 -14.54 6.01 -2.65
N ILE A 25 -15.03 6.56 -1.53
CA ILE A 25 -14.28 6.78 -0.30
C ILE A 25 -13.99 5.43 0.37
N LYS A 26 -15.01 4.58 0.46
CA LYS A 26 -14.88 3.21 0.97
C LYS A 26 -13.90 2.40 0.11
N TYR A 27 -13.97 2.55 -1.21
CA TYR A 27 -13.07 1.89 -2.15
C TYR A 27 -11.62 2.33 -1.97
N ALA A 28 -11.34 3.63 -1.83
CA ALA A 28 -10.00 4.10 -1.54
C ALA A 28 -9.44 3.51 -0.25
N SER A 29 -10.25 3.51 0.81
CA SER A 29 -9.89 2.91 2.11
C SER A 29 -9.64 1.40 2.00
N PHE A 30 -10.46 0.69 1.23
CA PHE A 30 -10.29 -0.73 0.97
C PHE A 30 -8.99 -1.05 0.23
N LEU A 31 -8.66 -0.31 -0.85
CA LEU A 31 -7.40 -0.50 -1.57
C LEU A 31 -6.19 -0.25 -0.66
N GLU A 32 -6.30 0.71 0.25
CA GLU A 32 -5.27 0.96 1.25
C GLU A 32 -5.10 -0.19 2.25
N CYS A 33 -6.20 -0.79 2.71
CA CYS A 33 -6.17 -1.99 3.56
C CYS A 33 -5.53 -3.16 2.82
N MET A 34 -5.85 -3.38 1.54
CA MET A 34 -5.21 -4.43 0.75
C MET A 34 -3.69 -4.28 0.68
N ILE A 35 -3.18 -3.06 0.51
CA ILE A 35 -1.73 -2.85 0.48
C ILE A 35 -1.08 -3.24 1.81
N LYS A 36 -1.71 -2.86 2.93
CA LYS A 36 -1.19 -3.18 4.27
C LYS A 36 -1.20 -4.67 4.56
N GLU A 37 -2.23 -5.36 4.09
CA GLU A 37 -2.42 -6.80 4.33
C GLU A 37 -1.52 -7.67 3.44
N PHE A 38 -1.45 -7.35 2.15
CA PHE A 38 -0.85 -8.26 1.15
C PHE A 38 0.57 -7.88 0.73
N VAL A 39 1.01 -6.63 0.95
CA VAL A 39 2.24 -6.11 0.34
C VAL A 39 3.25 -5.64 1.39
N PRO A 40 4.25 -6.46 1.73
CA PRO A 40 5.31 -6.07 2.66
C PRO A 40 6.08 -4.84 2.17
N TYR A 41 6.43 -3.95 3.10
CA TYR A 41 7.27 -2.77 2.77
C TYR A 41 8.76 -3.12 2.66
N THR A 42 9.14 -4.34 3.01
CA THR A 42 10.50 -4.88 2.90
C THR A 42 10.91 -5.21 1.47
N LEU A 43 9.95 -5.47 0.56
CA LEU A 43 10.18 -5.70 -0.87
C LEU A 43 10.87 -4.50 -1.51
N ASP A 44 11.78 -4.70 -2.46
CA ASP A 44 12.43 -3.59 -3.19
C ASP A 44 11.47 -2.93 -4.18
N GLY A 45 10.71 -3.74 -4.91
CA GLY A 45 9.84 -3.29 -5.99
C GLY A 45 8.49 -3.98 -6.01
N TRP A 46 7.51 -3.34 -6.65
CA TRP A 46 6.17 -3.88 -6.86
C TRP A 46 6.17 -5.17 -7.70
N ASN A 47 7.19 -5.34 -8.54
CA ASN A 47 7.41 -6.51 -9.38
C ASN A 47 7.80 -7.77 -8.58
N GLU A 48 8.21 -7.64 -7.32
CA GLU A 48 8.54 -8.78 -6.45
C GLU A 48 7.29 -9.46 -5.86
N ILE A 49 6.12 -8.84 -6.01
CA ILE A 49 4.86 -9.44 -5.59
C ILE A 49 4.55 -10.61 -6.53
N GLY A 50 4.48 -11.82 -5.97
CA GLY A 50 4.12 -13.03 -6.71
C GLY A 50 2.71 -12.96 -7.30
N GLU A 51 2.51 -13.60 -8.46
CA GLU A 51 1.22 -13.59 -9.16
C GLU A 51 0.08 -14.14 -8.30
N GLU A 52 0.33 -15.17 -7.47
CA GLU A 52 -0.68 -15.70 -6.54
C GLU A 52 -1.20 -14.65 -5.55
N VAL A 53 -0.33 -13.75 -5.07
CA VAL A 53 -0.75 -12.66 -4.18
C VAL A 53 -1.56 -11.64 -4.96
N LYS A 54 -1.15 -11.31 -6.20
CA LYS A 54 -1.91 -10.41 -7.07
C LYS A 54 -3.28 -10.98 -7.41
N ASP A 55 -3.39 -12.28 -7.67
CA ASP A 55 -4.67 -12.90 -7.96
C ASP A 55 -5.58 -12.93 -6.74
N ARG A 56 -5.05 -13.22 -5.54
CA ARG A 56 -5.81 -13.07 -4.29
C ARG A 56 -6.31 -11.63 -4.08
N MET A 57 -5.44 -10.64 -4.26
CA MET A 57 -5.83 -9.23 -4.18
C MET A 57 -6.92 -8.90 -5.20
N TRP A 58 -6.83 -9.42 -6.43
CA TRP A 58 -7.84 -9.21 -7.47
C TRP A 58 -9.18 -9.83 -7.11
N SER A 59 -9.18 -11.09 -6.64
CA SER A 59 -10.40 -11.74 -6.14
C SER A 59 -11.03 -10.96 -5.00
N CYS A 60 -10.24 -10.44 -4.05
CA CYS A 60 -10.75 -9.59 -2.97
C CYS A 60 -11.43 -8.31 -3.50
N VAL A 61 -10.90 -7.68 -4.54
CA VAL A 61 -11.53 -6.51 -5.18
C VAL A 61 -12.85 -6.90 -5.82
N GLN A 62 -12.88 -7.96 -6.63
CA GLN A 62 -14.09 -8.41 -7.33
C GLN A 62 -15.21 -8.84 -6.35
N LEU A 63 -14.85 -9.44 -5.22
CA LEU A 63 -15.81 -9.78 -4.17
C LEU A 63 -16.45 -8.54 -3.53
N ASN A 64 -15.70 -7.46 -3.36
CA ASN A 64 -16.15 -6.27 -2.64
C ASN A 64 -16.76 -5.18 -3.53
N TYR A 65 -16.38 -5.11 -4.80
CA TYR A 65 -16.71 -4.02 -5.72
C TYR A 65 -16.99 -4.53 -7.14
N LYS A 66 -18.01 -3.95 -7.78
CA LYS A 66 -18.33 -4.27 -9.17
C LYS A 66 -17.26 -3.63 -10.06
N VAL A 67 -16.31 -4.44 -10.48
CA VAL A 67 -15.21 -4.07 -11.36
C VAL A 67 -15.10 -5.09 -12.48
N GLU A 68 -14.70 -4.61 -13.65
CA GLU A 68 -14.52 -5.44 -14.83
C GLU A 68 -13.05 -5.84 -15.01
N ASP A 69 -12.78 -6.93 -15.72
CA ASP A 69 -11.42 -7.44 -15.92
C ASP A 69 -10.49 -6.45 -16.62
N TRP A 70 -11.02 -5.61 -17.51
CA TRP A 70 -10.24 -4.57 -18.18
C TRP A 70 -9.72 -3.50 -17.19
N GLU A 71 -10.36 -3.36 -16.03
CA GLU A 71 -9.96 -2.43 -14.97
C GLU A 71 -8.80 -2.97 -14.12
N LYS A 72 -8.55 -4.29 -14.12
CA LYS A 72 -7.49 -4.93 -13.31
C LYS A 72 -6.17 -4.18 -13.46
N LYS A 73 -5.76 -3.88 -14.70
CA LYS A 73 -4.50 -3.17 -14.96
C LYS A 73 -4.45 -1.79 -14.30
N VAL A 74 -5.51 -1.00 -14.43
CA VAL A 74 -5.58 0.37 -13.88
C VAL A 74 -5.60 0.36 -12.35
N ILE A 75 -6.35 -0.59 -11.77
CA ILE A 75 -6.45 -0.77 -10.32
C ILE A 75 -5.09 -1.17 -9.74
N PHE A 76 -4.37 -2.11 -10.38
CA PHE A 76 -3.03 -2.52 -9.95
C PHE A 76 -2.00 -1.41 -10.10
N GLN A 77 -2.09 -0.55 -11.12
CA GLN A 77 -1.25 0.64 -11.22
C GLN A 77 -1.49 1.61 -10.06
N LYS A 78 -2.76 1.80 -9.66
CA LYS A 78 -3.13 2.62 -8.50
C LYS A 78 -2.59 2.03 -7.20
N LEU A 79 -2.75 0.73 -6.99
CA LEU A 79 -2.20 0.02 -5.83
C LEU A 79 -0.67 0.13 -5.76
N ALA A 80 0.01 -0.05 -6.90
CA ALA A 80 1.46 0.10 -6.99
C ALA A 80 1.95 1.51 -6.67
N LYS A 81 1.21 2.53 -7.11
CA LYS A 81 1.50 3.93 -6.76
C LYS A 81 1.30 4.18 -5.26
N LEU A 82 0.16 3.78 -4.71
CA LEU A 82 -0.15 3.93 -3.29
C LEU A 82 0.90 3.25 -2.40
N TRP A 83 1.30 2.03 -2.73
CA TRP A 83 2.36 1.31 -2.00
C TRP A 83 3.69 2.05 -2.04
N ARG A 84 4.16 2.49 -3.23
CA ARG A 84 5.40 3.26 -3.37
C ARG A 84 5.37 4.58 -2.60
N ASP A 85 4.26 5.32 -2.69
CA ASP A 85 4.10 6.61 -2.03
C ASP A 85 4.14 6.44 -0.49
N ARG A 86 3.49 5.41 0.05
CA ARG A 86 3.50 5.12 1.49
C ARG A 86 4.85 4.63 1.98
N LYS A 87 5.46 3.69 1.24
CA LYS A 87 6.80 3.17 1.55
C LYS A 87 7.81 4.31 1.58
N SER A 88 7.81 5.17 0.55
CA SER A 88 8.70 6.33 0.45
C SER A 88 8.53 7.30 1.62
N LYS A 89 7.28 7.66 1.97
CA LYS A 89 7.00 8.50 3.14
C LYS A 89 7.58 7.91 4.43
N LEU A 90 7.40 6.61 4.65
CA LEU A 90 7.93 5.96 5.84
C LEU A 90 9.47 5.92 5.85
N GLN A 91 10.10 5.70 4.68
CA GLN A 91 11.55 5.74 4.55
C GLN A 91 12.13 7.12 4.87
N ILE A 92 11.46 8.19 4.42
CA ILE A 92 11.85 9.57 4.73
C ILE A 92 11.79 9.81 6.24
N LEU A 93 10.67 9.47 6.88
CA LEU A 93 10.50 9.62 8.33
C LEU A 93 11.56 8.85 9.13
N VAL A 94 11.85 7.61 8.74
CA VAL A 94 12.92 6.80 9.37
C VAL A 94 14.28 7.50 9.28
N ARG A 95 14.62 8.07 8.12
CA ARG A 95 15.90 8.77 7.92
C ARG A 95 15.98 10.07 8.71
N GLU A 96 14.90 10.83 8.77
CA GLU A 96 14.82 12.08 9.52
C GLU A 96 14.99 11.84 11.02
N VAL A 97 14.28 10.85 11.56
CA VAL A 97 14.29 10.52 12.99
C VAL A 97 15.60 9.88 13.45
N ASN A 98 16.29 9.13 12.58
CA ASN A 98 17.55 8.46 12.93
C ASN A 98 18.73 9.41 13.19
N THR A 99 18.52 10.73 13.19
CA THR A 99 19.56 11.75 13.41
C THR A 99 19.72 12.18 14.88
N GLY A 100 18.78 11.81 15.76
CA GLY A 100 18.72 12.28 17.15
C GLY A 100 19.37 11.37 18.20
N ARG A 101 19.63 11.91 19.39
CA ARG A 101 20.11 11.14 20.57
C ARG A 101 19.12 10.08 21.06
N ALA A 102 17.83 10.22 20.73
CA ALA A 102 16.74 9.30 21.07
C ALA A 102 16.26 8.45 19.86
N ALA A 103 17.08 8.33 18.81
CA ALA A 103 16.72 7.69 17.55
C ALA A 103 16.02 6.32 17.69
N SER A 104 16.44 5.47 18.62
CA SER A 104 15.81 4.15 18.82
C SER A 104 14.37 4.23 19.35
N GLN A 105 14.10 5.14 20.27
CA GLN A 105 12.76 5.35 20.83
C GLN A 105 11.84 5.99 19.78
N ASP A 106 12.33 7.01 19.09
CA ASP A 106 11.57 7.72 18.08
C ASP A 106 11.27 6.83 16.85
N LEU A 107 12.21 5.94 16.47
CA LEU A 107 11.95 4.94 15.42
C LEU A 107 10.85 3.95 15.84
N ASN A 108 10.79 3.54 17.10
CA ASN A 108 9.72 2.66 17.58
C ASN A 108 8.33 3.33 17.49
N LEU A 109 8.26 4.67 17.64
CA LEU A 109 7.01 5.42 17.47
C LEU A 109 6.54 5.50 16.01
N LEU A 110 7.44 5.32 15.04
CA LEU A 110 7.13 5.30 13.61
C LEU A 110 6.68 3.93 13.08
N LYS A 111 6.84 2.86 13.87
CA LYS A 111 6.49 1.51 13.45
C LYS A 111 4.99 1.42 13.15
N PRO A 112 4.59 1.03 11.92
CA PRO A 112 3.18 0.81 11.62
C PRO A 112 2.61 -0.36 12.42
N GLU A 113 1.39 -0.21 12.92
CA GLU A 113 0.69 -1.22 13.74
C GLU A 113 0.54 -2.58 13.03
N PHE A 114 0.31 -2.56 11.72
CA PHE A 114 0.14 -3.77 10.91
C PHE A 114 1.45 -4.54 10.64
N MET A 115 2.61 -3.98 11.03
CA MET A 115 3.91 -4.55 10.73
C MET A 115 4.47 -5.27 11.95
N GLU A 116 4.94 -6.50 11.77
CA GLU A 116 5.64 -7.22 12.84
C GLU A 116 7.00 -6.58 13.16
N GLN A 117 7.54 -6.83 14.36
CA GLN A 117 8.80 -6.22 14.78
C GLN A 117 9.99 -6.63 13.89
N ASN A 118 10.07 -7.91 13.53
CA ASN A 118 11.09 -8.44 12.62
C ASN A 118 11.06 -7.73 11.23
N GLN A 119 9.88 -7.48 10.68
CA GLN A 119 9.69 -6.78 9.42
C GLN A 119 10.09 -5.31 9.53
N TRP A 120 9.75 -4.67 10.66
CA TRP A 120 10.16 -3.32 10.98
C TRP A 120 11.67 -3.18 11.08
N ASP A 121 12.34 -4.06 11.81
CA ASP A 121 13.79 -4.03 11.98
C ASP A 121 14.52 -4.22 10.64
N LEU A 122 14.04 -5.15 9.81
CA LEU A 122 14.54 -5.35 8.45
C LEU A 122 14.33 -4.11 7.58
N PHE A 123 13.15 -3.49 7.65
CA PHE A 123 12.82 -2.28 6.90
C PHE A 123 13.70 -1.10 7.29
N VAL A 124 13.88 -0.85 8.59
CA VAL A 124 14.75 0.22 9.12
C VAL A 124 16.19 -0.03 8.69
N LYS A 125 16.72 -1.23 8.90
CA LYS A 125 18.08 -1.61 8.51
C LYS A 125 18.31 -1.33 7.02
N LYS A 126 17.40 -1.77 6.16
CA LYS A 126 17.47 -1.57 4.69
C LYS A 126 17.41 -0.10 4.30
N THR A 127 16.53 0.65 4.95
CA THR A 127 16.32 2.08 4.68
C THR A 127 17.56 2.92 5.02
N LEU A 128 18.23 2.58 6.11
CA LEU A 128 19.45 3.25 6.59
C LEU A 128 20.72 2.75 5.90
N SER A 129 20.77 1.48 5.49
CA SER A 129 21.92 0.93 4.75
C SER A 129 21.98 1.41 3.30
N THR A 130 20.85 1.80 2.73
CA THR A 130 20.80 2.37 1.37
C THR A 130 21.34 3.79 1.42
N THR A 131 22.67 3.94 1.33
CA THR A 131 23.29 5.24 1.09
C THR A 131 22.77 5.73 -0.26
N PHE A 132 22.01 6.83 -0.25
CA PHE A 132 21.61 7.49 -1.49
C PHE A 132 22.89 7.97 -2.17
N GLN A 133 23.43 7.16 -3.08
CA GLN A 133 24.42 7.62 -4.05
C GLN A 133 23.67 8.54 -5.00
N GLY A 134 23.54 9.80 -4.61
CA GLY A 134 23.09 10.84 -5.53
C GLY A 134 24.00 10.77 -6.75
N LYS A 135 23.43 10.47 -7.91
CA LYS A 135 24.13 10.61 -9.18
C LYS A 135 24.73 12.02 -9.17
N PRO A 136 26.05 12.19 -9.41
CA PRO A 136 26.59 13.51 -9.67
C PRO A 136 25.80 14.07 -10.85
N VAL A 137 25.19 15.24 -10.66
CA VAL A 137 24.74 16.04 -11.78
C VAL A 137 26.02 16.46 -12.49
N VAL A 138 26.32 15.78 -13.60
CA VAL A 138 27.33 16.20 -14.58
C VAL A 138 26.61 16.96 -15.68
#